data_AF-A0A3B8JJM9-F1
#
_entry.id   AF-A0A3B8JJM9-F1
#
_cell.length_a   1.000
_cell.length_b   1.000
_cell.length_c   1.000
_cell.angle_alpha   90.00
_cell.angle_beta   90.00
_cell.angle_gamma   90.00
#
_symmetry.space_group_name_H-M   'P 1'
#
loop_
_entity.id
_entity.type
_entity.pdbx_description
1 polymer ?
#
loop_
_entity_poly.entity_id
_entity_poly.type
_entity_poly.pdbx_seq_one_letter_code
_entity_poly.pdbx_strand_id
1 'polypeptide(L)' 'RIDGKAWEVDDSTVILWFGYKTIPNAYLYEMIQISPCNNYRSRTWHWFKDHQLFQRTLIQEKRQS' A
#
# COMPACT_ATOMS: atom_id res chain seq x y z
N ARG A 1 8.02 14.00 8.84
CA ARG A 1 8.28 12.64 9.38
C ARG A 1 7.03 11.81 9.13
N ILE A 2 7.16 10.67 8.43
CA ILE A 2 6.07 9.74 8.14
C ILE A 2 6.09 8.69 9.25
N ASP A 3 4.93 8.40 9.84
CA ASP A 3 4.81 7.24 10.75
C ASP A 3 4.28 6.06 9.94
N GLY A 4 4.91 4.90 10.07
CA GLY A 4 4.62 3.73 9.27
C GLY A 4 4.36 2.49 10.12
N LYS A 5 3.49 1.61 9.63
CA LYS A 5 3.29 0.26 10.18
C LYS A 5 3.27 -0.75 9.04
N ALA A 6 3.74 -1.97 9.30
CA ALA A 6 3.79 -3.04 8.32
C ALA A 6 3.24 -4.32 8.95
N TRP A 7 2.45 -5.05 8.18
CA TRP A 7 1.92 -6.35 8.54
C TRP A 7 2.06 -7.31 7.38
N GLU A 8 2.50 -8.51 7.70
CA GLU A 8 2.44 -9.67 6.82
C GLU A 8 1.09 -10.36 7.04
N VAL A 9 0.36 -10.62 5.97
CA VAL A 9 -0.95 -11.29 6.02
C VAL A 9 -0.81 -12.76 5.71
N ASP A 10 -0.04 -13.08 4.67
CA ASP A 10 0.31 -14.41 4.22
C ASP A 10 1.61 -14.37 3.39
N ASP A 11 2.08 -15.52 2.92
CA ASP A 11 3.32 -15.69 2.14
C ASP A 11 3.41 -14.81 0.87
N SER A 12 2.29 -14.25 0.42
CA SER A 12 2.16 -13.49 -0.82
C SER A 12 1.62 -12.07 -0.64
N THR A 13 1.20 -11.70 0.58
CA THR A 13 0.45 -10.46 0.85
C THR A 13 1.05 -9.68 2.01
N VAL A 14 1.40 -8.41 1.73
CA VAL A 14 1.89 -7.46 2.73
C VAL A 14 0.99 -6.23 2.73
N ILE A 15 0.66 -5.72 3.92
CA ILE A 15 -0.06 -4.46 4.11
C ILE A 15 0.85 -3.47 4.83
N LEU A 16 0.98 -2.28 4.25
CA LEU A 16 1.67 -1.14 4.82
C LEU A 16 0.65 -0.04 5.11
N TRP A 17 0.85 0.65 6.23
CA TRP A 17 0.11 1.86 6.56
C TRP A 17 1.09 3.01 6.74
N PHE A 18 0.77 4.16 6.14
CA PHE A 18 1.56 5.38 6.30
C PHE A 18 0.66 6.53 6.74
N GLY A 19 1.04 7.19 7.84
CA GLY A 19 0.43 8.43 8.32
C GLY A 19 1.30 9.64 7.99
N TYR A 20 0.69 10.69 7.42
CA TYR A 20 1.38 11.92 7.05
C TYR A 20 1.22 12.98 8.14
N LYS A 21 2.31 13.40 8.80
CA LYS A 21 2.25 14.48 9.80
C LYS A 21 2.01 15.86 9.21
N THR A 22 2.35 16.05 7.95
CA THR A 22 2.23 17.34 7.25
C THR A 22 0.84 17.59 6.67
N ILE A 23 0.03 16.54 6.53
CA ILE A 23 -1.34 16.62 6.01
C ILE A 23 -2.27 16.10 7.10
N PRO A 24 -2.95 16.97 7.85
CA PRO A 24 -3.84 16.55 8.93
C PRO A 24 -4.86 15.53 8.45
N ASN A 25 -5.07 14.49 9.26
CA ASN A 25 -6.03 13.41 9.02
C ASN A 25 -5.85 12.63 7.71
N ALA A 26 -4.68 12.74 7.05
CA ALA A 26 -4.37 11.96 5.86
C ALA A 26 -3.47 10.77 6.18
N TYR A 27 -3.88 9.61 5.68
CA TYR A 27 -3.11 8.38 5.77
C TYR A 27 -3.42 7.51 4.56
N LEU A 28 -2.54 6.56 4.27
CA LEU A 28 -2.75 5.59 3.21
C LEU A 28 -2.52 4.17 3.70
N TYR A 29 -3.27 3.24 3.13
CA TYR A 29 -2.97 1.82 3.18
C TYR A 29 -2.44 1.38 1.82
N GLU A 30 -1.25 0.81 1.80
CA GLU A 30 -0.67 0.14 0.64
C GLU A 30 -0.80 -1.36 0.86
N MET A 31 -1.42 -2.05 -0.08
CA MET A 31 -1.43 -3.52 -0.11
C MET A 31 -0.56 -3.96 -1.27
N ILE A 32 0.29 -4.94 -1.02
CA ILE A 32 1.22 -5.52 -1.97
C ILE A 32 0.88 -6.99 -2.08
N GLN A 33 0.51 -7.45 -3.27
CA GLN A 33 0.33 -8.87 -3.57
C GLN A 33 1.39 -9.33 -4.56
N ILE A 34 2.06 -10.43 -4.25
CA ILE A 34 3.12 -11.02 -5.05
C ILE A 34 2.60 -12.32 -5.65
N SER A 35 2.71 -12.46 -6.96
CA SER A 35 2.35 -13.70 -7.64
C SER A 35 3.26 -14.87 -7.21
N PRO A 36 2.78 -16.12 -7.21
CA PRO A 36 3.60 -17.28 -6.86
C PRO A 36 4.88 -17.45 -7.71
N CYS A 37 4.86 -16.98 -8.96
CA CYS A 37 6.03 -17.02 -9.84
C CYS A 37 7.04 -15.88 -9.58
N ASN A 38 6.78 -15.01 -8.62
CA ASN A 38 7.63 -13.88 -8.20
C ASN A 38 8.01 -12.89 -9.34
N ASN A 39 7.25 -12.94 -10.44
CA ASN A 39 7.48 -12.10 -11.61
C ASN A 39 6.48 -10.95 -11.71
N TYR A 40 5.31 -11.09 -11.08
CA TYR A 40 4.28 -10.08 -11.06
C TYR A 40 4.01 -9.62 -9.64
N ARG A 41 3.84 -8.31 -9.48
CA ARG A 41 3.45 -7.67 -8.23
C ARG A 41 2.32 -6.68 -8.51
N SER A 42 1.26 -6.79 -7.73
CA SER A 42 0.16 -5.82 -7.71
C SER A 42 0.31 -4.97 -6.46
N ARG A 43 0.14 -3.65 -6.59
CA ARG A 43 0.06 -2.75 -5.45
C ARG A 43 -1.17 -1.89 -5.56
N THR A 44 -1.90 -1.78 -4.44
CA THR A 44 -3.07 -0.90 -4.35
C THR A 44 -2.87 0.06 -3.20
N TRP A 45 -2.98 1.34 -3.47
CA TRP A 45 -2.96 2.37 -2.45
C TRP A 45 -4.36 2.91 -2.25
N HIS A 46 -4.83 2.85 -1.01
CA HIS A 46 -6.08 3.46 -0.58
C HIS A 46 -5.76 4.71 0.21
N TRP A 47 -6.11 5.87 -0.34
CA TRP A 47 -5.87 7.17 0.27
C TRP A 47 -7.08 7.62 1.05
N PHE A 48 -6.86 7.88 2.34
CA PHE A 48 -7.89 8.36 3.25
C PHE A 48 -7.58 9.79 3.70
N LYS A 49 -8.63 10.58 3.81
CA LYS A 49 -8.62 11.91 4.41
C LYS A 49 -9.88 12.06 5.26
N ASP A 50 -9.74 12.51 6.49
CA ASP A 50 -10.86 12.66 7.43
C ASP A 50 -11.67 11.35 7.56
N HIS A 51 -10.97 10.22 7.58
CA HIS A 51 -11.50 8.85 7.61
C HIS A 51 -12.36 8.43 6.41
N GLN A 52 -12.39 9.24 5.35
CA GLN A 52 -13.06 8.92 4.10
C GLN A 52 -12.06 8.57 3.01
N LEU A 53 -12.39 7.54 2.23
CA LEU A 53 -11.60 7.17 1.08
C LEU A 53 -11.85 8.17 -0.05
N PHE A 54 -10.80 8.86 -0.49
CA PHE A 54 -10.94 9.88 -1.53
C PHE A 54 -10.21 9.52 -2.83
N GLN A 55 -9.21 8.64 -2.78
CA GLN A 55 -8.47 8.22 -3.97
C GLN A 55 -7.97 6.79 -3.84
N ARG A 56 -7.84 6.12 -4.99
CA ARG A 56 -7.12 4.85 -5.12
C ARG A 56 -6.04 4.97 -6.17
N THR A 57 -4.87 4.42 -5.90
CA THR A 57 -3.81 4.25 -6.90
C THR A 57 -3.63 2.76 -7.13
N LEU A 58 -3.74 2.32 -8.39
CA LEU A 58 -3.57 0.93 -8.78
C LEU A 58 -2.28 0.84 -9.59
N ILE A 59 -1.38 -0.05 -9.16
CA ILE A 59 -0.05 -0.19 -9.73
C ILE A 59 0.15 -1.66 -10.08
N GLN A 60 0.57 -1.91 -11.32
CA GLN A 60 0.95 -3.23 -11.80
C GLN A 60 2.43 -3.23 -12.15
N GLU A 61 3.19 -4.14 -11.56
CA GLU A 61 4.62 -4.24 -11.74
C GLU A 61 4.99 -5.63 -12.27
N LYS A 62 5.95 -5.64 -13.19
CA LYS A 62 6.59 -6.86 -13.70
C LYS A 62 8.07 -6.77 -13.42
N ARG A 63 8.65 -7.86 -12.88
CA ARG A 63 10.08 -7.98 -12.68
C ARG A 63 10.78 -7.90 -14.03
N GLN A 64 11.69 -6.94 -14.19
CA GLN A 64 12.62 -6.93 -15.31
C GLN A 64 13.90 -7.67 -14.88
N SER A 65 14.27 -8.66 -15.68
CA SER A 65 15.49 -9.48 -15.55
C SER A 65 16.68 -8.78 -16.17
#